data_AF-A0A3Q3ERT4-F1
#
_entry.id   AF-A0A3Q3ERT4-F1
#
_cell.length_a   1.000
_cell.length_b   1.000
_cell.length_c   1.000
_cell.angle_alpha   90.00
_cell.angle_beta   90.00
_cell.angle_gamma   90.00
#
_symmetry.space_group_name_H-M   'P 1'
#
loop_
_entity.id
_entity.type
_entity.pdbx_description
1 polymer ?
#
loop_
_entity_poly.entity_id
_entity_poly.type
_entity_poly.pdbx_seq_one_letter_code
_entity_poly.pdbx_strand_id
1 'polypeptide(L)'
;MIFISLLSAVTPVFVQTGKDLLLEVKEPVVLNEGDFFTWNVNGSDNAVRLVHGGKLNISSNYKSRVEFSAQNHSLLLKNVQKRDSGVHRALVSGDKDITVAEYSVTVLDPVSGVKLTVKLCSSDSTKVTVICSTEDSLISNTFTCDTQTCSHEEGTPGASLDIYLENGSVICNHSNQVSSKTDIQKIEDLCKKPEGKS
;
A
#
# COMPACT_ATOMS: atom_id res chain seq x y z
N MET A 1 -33.15 18.18 -13.55
CA MET A 1 -31.80 17.79 -14.01
C MET A 1 -31.54 16.42 -13.41
N ILE A 2 -31.47 15.40 -14.25
CA ILE A 2 -31.31 14.00 -13.83
C ILE A 2 -29.82 13.80 -13.51
N PHE A 3 -29.45 13.71 -12.23
CA PHE A 3 -28.15 13.16 -11.87
C PHE A 3 -28.31 11.65 -11.82
N ILE A 4 -27.79 10.99 -12.85
CA ILE A 4 -27.60 9.55 -12.85
C ILE A 4 -26.71 9.24 -11.66
N SER A 5 -27.27 8.55 -10.67
CA SER A 5 -26.56 7.99 -9.52
C SER A 5 -25.59 6.93 -10.00
N LEU A 6 -24.43 7.36 -10.50
CA LEU A 6 -23.25 6.54 -10.53
C LEU A 6 -22.93 6.25 -9.06
N LEU A 7 -23.07 4.99 -8.65
CA LEU A 7 -22.48 4.47 -7.42
C LEU A 7 -21.03 4.96 -7.38
N SER A 8 -20.74 6.02 -6.62
CA SER A 8 -19.37 6.51 -6.47
C SER A 8 -18.62 5.43 -5.73
N ALA A 9 -17.85 4.62 -6.45
CA ALA A 9 -16.99 3.64 -5.83
C ALA A 9 -16.08 4.36 -4.84
N VAL A 10 -16.10 3.91 -3.59
CA VAL A 10 -15.22 4.36 -2.51
C VAL A 10 -13.79 4.38 -3.03
N THR A 11 -13.08 5.51 -2.91
CA THR A 11 -11.73 5.63 -3.48
C THR A 11 -10.73 4.83 -2.64
N PRO A 12 -10.07 3.78 -3.17
CA PRO A 12 -9.07 3.04 -2.42
C PRO A 12 -7.77 3.87 -2.29
N VAL A 13 -7.19 3.89 -1.09
CA VAL A 13 -5.92 4.56 -0.81
C VAL A 13 -5.02 3.62 -0.03
N PHE A 14 -3.81 3.39 -0.53
CA PHE A 14 -2.79 2.59 0.14
C PHE A 14 -1.70 3.51 0.67
N VAL A 15 -1.33 3.34 1.93
CA VAL A 15 -0.31 4.17 2.58
C VAL A 15 0.59 3.31 3.44
N GLN A 16 1.88 3.61 3.43
CA GLN A 16 2.85 2.88 4.23
C GLN A 16 2.71 3.25 5.72
N THR A 17 2.78 2.26 6.61
CA THR A 17 2.83 2.46 8.06
C THR A 17 3.88 3.52 8.43
N GLY A 18 3.49 4.47 9.27
CA GLY A 18 4.33 5.55 9.77
C GLY A 18 4.39 6.80 8.89
N LYS A 19 3.79 6.80 7.70
CA LYS A 19 3.70 7.98 6.82
C LYS A 19 2.51 8.86 7.17
N ASP A 20 2.47 10.05 6.59
CA ASP A 20 1.33 10.94 6.69
C ASP A 20 0.37 10.70 5.51
N LEU A 21 -0.93 10.81 5.77
CA LEU A 21 -1.99 10.57 4.80
C LEU A 21 -2.83 11.83 4.62
N LEU A 22 -2.85 12.37 3.40
CA LEU A 22 -3.71 13.49 3.02
C LEU A 22 -5.02 12.95 2.42
N LEU A 23 -6.14 13.36 3.01
CA LEU A 23 -7.49 13.10 2.53
C LEU A 23 -8.11 14.43 2.09
N GLU A 24 -8.40 14.54 0.80
CA GLU A 24 -8.84 15.80 0.21
C GLU A 24 -10.36 15.84 0.02
N VAL A 25 -10.96 17.01 0.21
CA VAL A 25 -12.30 17.27 -0.30
C VAL A 25 -12.14 18.01 -1.61
N LYS A 26 -12.45 17.32 -2.73
CA LYS A 26 -12.19 17.82 -4.08
C LYS A 26 -13.17 18.91 -4.51
N GLU A 27 -14.43 18.75 -4.10
CA GLU A 27 -15.50 19.70 -4.44
C GLU A 27 -15.66 20.75 -3.35
N PRO A 28 -15.92 22.03 -3.70
CA PRO A 28 -16.15 23.07 -2.71
C PRO A 28 -17.32 22.73 -1.77
N VAL A 29 -17.10 22.89 -0.48
CA VAL A 29 -18.12 22.70 0.57
C VAL A 29 -18.60 24.05 1.06
N VAL A 30 -19.91 24.24 1.08
CA VAL A 30 -20.58 25.41 1.68
C VAL A 30 -21.39 24.93 2.89
N LEU A 31 -21.18 25.58 4.03
CA LEU A 31 -21.93 25.32 5.26
C LEU A 31 -22.96 26.44 5.46
N ASN A 32 -24.25 26.10 5.48
CA ASN A 32 -25.32 27.02 5.84
C ASN A 32 -25.42 27.18 7.36
N GLU A 33 -26.25 28.12 7.82
CA GLU A 33 -26.53 28.27 9.24
C GLU A 33 -27.12 26.97 9.82
N GLY A 34 -26.54 26.48 10.91
CA GLY A 34 -26.91 25.21 11.53
C GLY A 34 -26.11 24.00 11.02
N ASP A 35 -25.49 24.10 9.84
CA ASP A 35 -24.67 23.02 9.29
C ASP A 35 -23.35 22.85 10.07
N PHE A 36 -22.85 21.62 10.06
CA PHE A 36 -21.48 21.35 10.49
C PHE A 36 -20.82 20.28 9.62
N PHE A 37 -19.54 20.48 9.35
CA PHE A 37 -18.69 19.55 8.65
C PHE A 37 -18.00 18.60 9.63
N THR A 38 -17.84 17.32 9.26
CA THR A 38 -17.09 16.33 10.04
C THR A 38 -16.14 15.52 9.18
N TRP A 39 -15.00 15.14 9.76
CA TRP A 39 -14.23 13.98 9.29
C TRP A 39 -14.40 12.82 10.28
N ASN A 40 -14.94 11.72 9.78
CA ASN A 40 -14.98 10.44 10.45
C ASN A 40 -13.79 9.58 9.98
N VAL A 41 -12.95 9.15 10.91
CA VAL A 41 -11.71 8.41 10.63
C VAL A 41 -11.91 6.97 11.09
N ASN A 42 -11.74 6.01 10.17
CA ASN A 42 -11.95 4.57 10.40
C ASN A 42 -13.32 4.22 11.05
N GLY A 43 -14.42 4.75 10.49
CA GLY A 43 -15.78 4.41 10.92
C GLY A 43 -16.11 4.65 12.41
N SER A 44 -15.26 5.38 13.13
CA SER A 44 -15.29 5.52 14.60
C SER A 44 -15.78 6.92 15.00
N ASP A 45 -15.12 7.59 15.94
CA ASP A 45 -15.43 8.96 16.33
C ASP A 45 -15.04 9.98 15.24
N ASN A 46 -15.73 11.13 15.25
CA ASN A 46 -15.36 12.27 14.43
C ASN A 46 -14.01 12.84 14.90
N ALA A 47 -12.99 12.76 14.05
CA ALA A 47 -11.67 13.33 14.30
C ALA A 47 -11.72 14.86 14.26
N VAL A 48 -12.50 15.41 13.33
CA VAL A 48 -12.71 16.85 13.14
C VAL A 48 -14.21 17.15 13.12
N ARG A 49 -14.58 18.26 13.74
CA ARG A 49 -15.88 18.91 13.56
C ARG A 49 -15.68 20.42 13.36
N LEU A 50 -16.22 20.97 12.28
CA LEU A 50 -16.23 22.40 11.98
C LEU A 50 -17.68 22.88 11.89
N VAL A 51 -18.08 23.82 12.74
CA VAL A 51 -19.44 24.41 12.70
C VAL A 51 -19.44 25.63 11.79
N HIS A 52 -20.61 25.94 11.21
CA HIS A 52 -20.86 27.25 10.60
C HIS A 52 -20.37 28.40 11.50
N GLY A 53 -19.71 29.39 10.91
CA GLY A 53 -19.02 30.47 11.65
C GLY A 53 -17.58 30.15 12.08
N GLY A 54 -17.04 28.97 11.71
CA GLY A 54 -15.60 28.69 11.79
C GLY A 54 -15.11 28.05 13.09
N LYS A 55 -16.01 27.63 13.98
CA LYS A 55 -15.62 26.97 15.24
C LYS A 55 -15.15 25.53 14.96
N LEU A 56 -13.83 25.34 14.99
CA LEU A 56 -13.17 24.05 14.81
C LEU A 56 -13.00 23.30 16.14
N ASN A 57 -13.32 22.01 16.14
CA ASN A 57 -13.04 21.08 17.23
C ASN A 57 -12.33 19.84 16.68
N ILE A 58 -11.16 19.53 17.24
CA ILE A 58 -10.41 18.30 16.96
C ILE A 58 -10.50 17.42 18.20
N SER A 59 -10.97 16.18 18.02
CA SER A 59 -11.10 15.20 19.11
C SER A 59 -9.75 14.97 19.79
N SER A 60 -9.75 14.79 21.12
CA SER A 60 -8.54 14.62 21.92
C SER A 60 -7.64 13.49 21.42
N ASN A 61 -8.24 12.42 20.89
CA ASN A 61 -7.52 11.26 20.35
C ASN A 61 -6.71 11.59 19.09
N TYR A 62 -7.05 12.70 18.43
CA TYR A 62 -6.48 13.11 17.15
C TYR A 62 -5.71 14.44 17.20
N LYS A 63 -5.73 15.17 18.33
CA LYS A 63 -5.10 16.51 18.45
C LYS A 63 -3.63 16.57 18.05
N SER A 64 -2.84 15.54 18.33
CA SER A 64 -1.41 15.49 17.95
C SER A 64 -1.15 14.89 16.58
N ARG A 65 -2.18 14.33 15.93
CA ARG A 65 -2.07 13.56 14.70
C ARG A 65 -2.81 14.17 13.52
N VAL A 66 -3.73 15.10 13.73
CA VAL A 66 -4.55 15.67 12.66
C VAL A 66 -4.21 17.13 12.46
N GLU A 67 -3.97 17.49 11.20
CA GLU A 67 -4.03 18.87 10.73
C GLU A 67 -5.22 19.01 9.78
N PHE A 68 -6.02 20.05 9.99
CA PHE A 68 -7.22 20.31 9.20
C PHE A 68 -7.10 21.65 8.50
N SER A 69 -7.37 21.65 7.19
CA SER A 69 -7.43 22.87 6.40
C SER A 69 -8.87 23.36 6.31
N ALA A 70 -9.17 24.48 6.97
CA ALA A 70 -10.48 25.12 6.85
C ALA A 70 -10.75 25.72 5.45
N GLN A 71 -9.73 25.88 4.60
CA GLN A 71 -9.88 26.45 3.27
C GLN A 71 -10.53 25.48 2.29
N ASN A 72 -10.14 24.21 2.32
CA ASN A 72 -10.62 23.17 1.40
C ASN A 72 -11.18 21.95 2.13
N HIS A 73 -11.34 22.02 3.45
CA HIS A 73 -11.88 20.95 4.29
C HIS A 73 -11.07 19.64 4.27
N SER A 74 -9.83 19.66 3.77
CA SER A 74 -8.94 18.49 3.72
C SER A 74 -8.34 18.17 5.10
N LEU A 75 -8.03 16.89 5.32
CA LEU A 75 -7.46 16.36 6.55
C LEU A 75 -6.12 15.67 6.27
N LEU A 76 -5.08 16.07 7.00
CA LEU A 76 -3.81 15.36 7.05
C LEU A 76 -3.76 14.54 8.34
N LEU A 77 -3.75 13.21 8.22
CA LEU A 77 -3.56 12.28 9.32
C LEU A 77 -2.10 11.83 9.38
N LYS A 78 -1.39 12.23 10.44
CA LYS A 78 0.03 11.97 10.63
C LYS A 78 0.32 10.58 11.19
N ASN A 79 1.48 10.04 10.80
CA ASN A 79 2.04 8.80 11.33
C ASN A 79 1.01 7.65 11.36
N VAL A 80 0.39 7.36 10.22
CA VAL A 80 -0.69 6.35 10.12
C VAL A 80 -0.22 4.97 10.54
N GLN A 81 -1.08 4.25 11.25
CA GLN A 81 -0.85 2.92 11.78
C GLN A 81 -1.87 1.96 11.19
N LYS A 82 -1.62 0.65 11.27
CA LYS A 82 -2.56 -0.39 10.77
C LYS A 82 -4.00 -0.20 11.25
N ARG A 83 -4.17 0.21 12.51
CA ARG A 83 -5.48 0.49 13.13
C ARG A 83 -6.23 1.69 12.53
N ASP A 84 -5.54 2.54 11.76
CA ASP A 84 -6.15 3.67 11.06
C ASP A 84 -6.70 3.24 9.68
N SER A 85 -6.50 1.98 9.26
CA SER A 85 -7.14 1.41 8.06
C SER A 85 -8.65 1.31 8.26
N GLY A 86 -9.40 1.53 7.21
CA GLY A 86 -10.86 1.50 7.21
C GLY A 86 -11.45 2.59 6.31
N VAL A 87 -12.74 2.85 6.47
CA VAL A 87 -13.43 3.90 5.71
C VAL A 87 -13.28 5.24 6.42
N HIS A 88 -12.82 6.25 5.68
CA HIS A 88 -12.71 7.64 6.13
C HIS A 88 -13.68 8.49 5.33
N ARG A 89 -14.52 9.26 6.02
CA ARG A 89 -15.62 10.01 5.41
C ARG A 89 -15.61 11.46 5.86
N ALA A 90 -15.76 12.36 4.91
CA ALA A 90 -16.12 13.75 5.16
C ALA A 90 -17.62 13.91 4.95
N LEU A 91 -18.32 14.50 5.93
CA LEU A 91 -19.74 14.75 5.85
C LEU A 91 -20.07 16.22 6.11
N VAL A 92 -21.13 16.70 5.49
CA VAL A 92 -21.85 17.92 5.87
C VAL A 92 -23.18 17.48 6.47
N SER A 93 -23.40 17.81 7.74
CA SER A 93 -24.62 17.50 8.48
C SER A 93 -25.45 18.76 8.65
N GLY A 94 -26.67 18.73 8.09
CA GLY A 94 -27.73 19.73 8.26
C GLY A 94 -29.08 19.03 8.43
N ASP A 95 -30.08 19.36 7.62
CA ASP A 95 -31.35 18.61 7.56
C ASP A 95 -31.16 17.14 7.12
N LYS A 96 -30.11 16.89 6.34
CA LYS A 96 -29.66 15.56 5.90
C LYS A 96 -28.14 15.52 5.95
N ASP A 97 -27.60 14.33 6.14
CA ASP A 97 -26.17 14.09 6.02
C ASP A 97 -25.80 13.89 4.55
N ILE A 98 -24.81 14.64 4.09
CA ILE A 98 -24.26 14.56 2.73
C ILE A 98 -22.78 14.17 2.84
N THR A 99 -22.40 13.03 2.25
CA THR A 99 -21.00 12.65 2.11
C THR A 99 -20.35 13.48 1.01
N VAL A 100 -19.28 14.20 1.35
CA VAL A 100 -18.55 15.10 0.42
C VAL A 100 -17.16 14.57 0.05
N ALA A 101 -16.63 13.60 0.81
CA ALA A 101 -15.48 12.80 0.43
C ALA A 101 -15.52 11.44 1.14
N GLU A 102 -15.04 10.40 0.48
CA GLU A 102 -15.03 9.05 1.04
C GLU A 102 -13.87 8.21 0.48
N TYR A 103 -13.09 7.64 1.40
CA TYR A 103 -11.88 6.88 1.10
C TYR A 103 -11.85 5.54 1.84
N SER A 104 -11.44 4.47 1.14
CA SER A 104 -11.12 3.17 1.73
C SER A 104 -9.61 3.09 1.93
N VAL A 105 -9.15 3.36 3.15
CA VAL A 105 -7.73 3.44 3.46
C VAL A 105 -7.23 2.09 3.92
N THR A 106 -6.16 1.60 3.31
CA THR A 106 -5.42 0.41 3.73
C THR A 106 -3.99 0.81 4.08
N VAL A 107 -3.64 0.68 5.36
CA VAL A 107 -2.28 0.94 5.85
C VAL A 107 -1.49 -0.36 5.81
N LEU A 108 -0.39 -0.38 5.07
CA LEU A 108 0.44 -1.57 4.85
C LEU A 108 1.86 -1.34 5.40
N ASP A 109 2.44 -2.39 5.96
CA ASP A 109 3.87 -2.38 6.24
C ASP A 109 4.65 -2.50 4.92
N PRO A 110 5.86 -1.94 4.85
CA PRO A 110 6.74 -2.23 3.74
C PRO A 110 7.09 -3.71 3.70
N VAL A 111 7.25 -4.25 2.50
CA VAL A 111 7.70 -5.63 2.29
C VAL A 111 9.14 -5.83 2.79
N SER A 112 9.43 -7.03 3.30
CA SER A 112 10.78 -7.42 3.70
C SER A 112 11.70 -7.59 2.49
N GLY A 113 13.01 -7.48 2.73
CA GLY A 113 14.03 -7.79 1.72
C GLY A 113 13.89 -9.22 1.21
N VAL A 114 14.38 -9.46 0.00
CA VAL A 114 14.39 -10.78 -0.63
C VAL A 114 15.79 -11.25 -0.92
N LYS A 115 15.92 -12.57 -1.08
CA LYS A 115 17.15 -13.25 -1.42
C LYS A 115 16.89 -14.31 -2.49
N LEU A 116 17.72 -14.28 -3.53
CA LEU A 116 17.87 -15.36 -4.48
C LEU A 116 18.96 -16.32 -3.99
N THR A 117 18.62 -17.61 -3.95
CA THR A 117 19.57 -18.67 -3.64
C THR A 117 19.51 -19.77 -4.68
N VAL A 118 20.66 -20.34 -5.03
CA VAL A 118 20.74 -21.44 -6.00
C VAL A 118 20.43 -22.75 -5.30
N LYS A 119 19.42 -23.47 -5.78
CA LYS A 119 19.07 -24.83 -5.33
C LYS A 119 19.78 -25.88 -6.18
N LEU A 120 19.76 -25.71 -7.50
CA LEU A 120 20.33 -26.65 -8.45
C LEU A 120 20.80 -25.92 -9.71
N CYS A 121 21.89 -26.41 -10.31
CA CYS A 121 22.30 -26.05 -11.66
C CYS A 121 22.28 -27.30 -12.54
N SER A 122 21.81 -27.17 -13.77
CA SER A 122 21.94 -28.24 -14.76
C SER A 122 23.41 -28.46 -15.12
N SER A 123 23.74 -29.68 -15.54
CA SER A 123 25.13 -30.06 -15.87
C SER A 123 25.73 -29.23 -17.00
N ASP A 124 24.90 -28.76 -17.94
CA ASP A 124 25.27 -27.88 -19.05
C ASP A 124 25.17 -26.38 -18.70
N SER A 125 24.81 -26.04 -17.46
CA SER A 125 24.61 -24.66 -16.96
C SER A 125 23.59 -23.84 -17.77
N THR A 126 22.70 -24.49 -18.52
CA THR A 126 21.64 -23.81 -19.28
C THR A 126 20.38 -23.55 -18.44
N LYS A 127 20.20 -24.30 -17.34
CA LYS A 127 19.07 -24.17 -16.42
C LYS A 127 19.56 -24.04 -14.98
N VAL A 128 18.89 -23.19 -14.24
CA VAL A 128 19.12 -22.96 -12.82
C VAL A 128 17.81 -23.05 -12.07
N THR A 129 17.77 -23.85 -11.02
CA THR A 129 16.69 -23.84 -10.03
C THR A 129 17.10 -22.91 -8.92
N VAL A 130 16.33 -21.85 -8.72
CA VAL A 130 16.53 -20.84 -7.69
C VAL A 130 15.38 -20.84 -6.69
N ILE A 131 15.69 -20.42 -5.47
CA ILE A 131 14.72 -20.11 -4.44
C ILE A 131 14.75 -18.60 -4.25
N CYS A 132 13.59 -17.98 -4.47
CA CYS A 132 13.31 -16.59 -4.15
C CYS A 132 12.56 -16.59 -2.82
N SER A 133 13.17 -16.02 -1.78
CA SER A 133 12.58 -15.99 -0.43
C SER A 133 12.71 -14.62 0.20
N THR A 134 11.87 -14.32 1.18
CA THR A 134 12.09 -13.19 2.09
C THR A 134 13.30 -13.46 2.99
N GLU A 135 13.94 -12.40 3.51
CA GLU A 135 15.10 -12.51 4.41
C GLU A 135 14.81 -13.34 5.67
N ASP A 136 13.59 -13.23 6.21
CA ASP A 136 13.10 -14.02 7.35
C ASP A 136 12.66 -15.44 6.96
N SER A 137 12.72 -15.79 5.67
CA SER A 137 12.35 -17.08 5.09
C SER A 137 10.89 -17.50 5.33
N LEU A 138 10.01 -16.59 5.74
CA LEU A 138 8.59 -16.87 5.96
C LEU A 138 7.83 -17.09 4.64
N ILE A 139 8.27 -16.43 3.57
CA ILE A 139 7.70 -16.56 2.23
C ILE A 139 8.81 -17.04 1.31
N SER A 140 8.56 -18.13 0.58
CA SER A 140 9.56 -18.73 -0.30
C SER A 140 8.93 -19.46 -1.47
N ASN A 141 9.43 -19.19 -2.68
CA ASN A 141 9.02 -19.83 -3.91
C ASN A 141 10.25 -20.38 -4.65
N THR A 142 10.12 -21.60 -5.18
CA THR A 142 11.13 -22.26 -6.02
C THR A 142 10.75 -22.09 -7.47
N PHE A 143 11.74 -21.73 -8.29
CA PHE A 143 11.58 -21.54 -9.72
C PHE A 143 12.74 -22.20 -10.47
N THR A 144 12.43 -22.75 -11.64
CA THR A 144 13.45 -23.20 -12.59
C THR A 144 13.48 -22.22 -13.76
N CYS A 145 14.66 -21.64 -14.02
CA CYS A 145 14.90 -20.62 -15.02
C CYS A 145 15.91 -21.10 -16.06
N ASP A 146 15.70 -20.69 -17.31
CA ASP A 146 16.70 -20.70 -18.37
C ASP A 146 16.96 -19.26 -18.86
N THR A 147 17.63 -19.09 -20.00
CA THR A 147 17.95 -17.76 -20.54
C THR A 147 16.74 -16.97 -21.06
N GLN A 148 15.58 -17.61 -21.20
CA GLN A 148 14.38 -17.04 -21.81
C GLN A 148 13.20 -16.97 -20.84
N THR A 149 13.02 -17.98 -19.99
CA THR A 149 11.83 -18.12 -19.12
C THR A 149 12.16 -18.66 -17.74
N CYS A 150 11.26 -18.40 -16.78
CA CYS A 150 11.24 -19.03 -15.47
C CYS A 150 9.87 -19.69 -15.24
N SER A 151 9.87 -20.93 -14.73
CA SER A 151 8.66 -21.67 -14.37
C SER A 151 8.60 -21.88 -12.86
N HIS A 152 7.44 -21.57 -12.26
CA HIS A 152 7.17 -21.85 -10.85
C HIS A 152 7.03 -23.35 -10.61
N GLU A 153 7.71 -23.87 -9.58
CA GLU A 153 7.62 -25.28 -9.20
C GLU A 153 6.75 -25.48 -7.95
N GLU A 154 7.10 -24.80 -6.87
CA GLU A 154 6.47 -24.93 -5.56
C GLU A 154 6.75 -23.69 -4.72
N GLY A 155 5.92 -23.44 -3.70
CA GLY A 155 6.15 -22.34 -2.79
C GLY A 155 4.97 -22.04 -1.88
N THR A 156 5.05 -20.91 -1.19
CA THR A 156 4.02 -20.44 -0.27
C THR A 156 2.78 -19.98 -1.07
N PRO A 157 1.59 -20.60 -0.90
CA PRO A 157 0.39 -20.18 -1.60
C PRO A 157 0.01 -18.74 -1.25
N GLY A 158 -0.25 -17.91 -2.26
CA GLY A 158 -0.60 -16.49 -2.07
C GLY A 158 0.57 -15.57 -1.72
N ALA A 159 1.81 -16.05 -1.84
CA ALA A 159 3.01 -15.22 -1.73
C ALA A 159 3.03 -14.09 -2.76
N SER A 160 3.37 -12.88 -2.33
CA SER A 160 3.61 -11.71 -3.19
C SER A 160 5.03 -11.69 -3.79
N LEU A 161 5.58 -12.88 -4.10
CA LEU A 161 6.89 -13.05 -4.72
C LEU A 161 6.73 -13.32 -6.22
N ASP A 162 7.19 -12.37 -7.02
CA ASP A 162 7.26 -12.48 -8.47
C ASP A 162 8.69 -12.80 -8.90
N ILE A 163 8.84 -13.66 -9.91
CA ILE A 163 10.12 -13.89 -10.57
C ILE A 163 10.01 -13.55 -12.05
N TYR A 164 11.02 -12.88 -12.59
CA TYR A 164 11.11 -12.62 -14.01
C TYR A 164 12.57 -12.47 -14.46
N LEU A 165 12.76 -12.49 -15.77
CA LEU A 165 14.07 -12.34 -16.41
C LEU A 165 14.18 -10.97 -17.05
N GLU A 166 15.32 -10.32 -16.84
CA GLU A 166 15.67 -9.08 -17.53
C GLU A 166 17.16 -9.08 -17.83
N ASN A 167 17.53 -8.88 -19.10
CA ASN A 167 18.92 -8.79 -19.56
C ASN A 167 19.83 -9.94 -19.06
N GLY A 168 19.34 -11.18 -19.08
CA GLY A 168 20.07 -12.38 -18.62
C GLY A 168 20.20 -12.52 -17.10
N SER A 169 19.49 -11.70 -16.34
CA SER A 169 19.44 -11.75 -14.88
C SER A 169 18.10 -12.29 -14.40
N VAL A 170 18.15 -13.12 -13.35
CA VAL A 170 16.98 -13.53 -12.58
C VAL A 170 16.69 -12.43 -11.57
N ILE A 171 15.45 -11.95 -11.56
CA ILE A 171 14.97 -10.94 -10.63
C ILE A 171 13.89 -11.58 -9.77
N CYS A 172 14.14 -11.62 -8.46
CA CYS A 172 13.16 -11.94 -7.44
C CYS A 172 12.62 -10.63 -6.88
N ASN A 173 11.31 -10.42 -6.97
CA ASN A 173 10.65 -9.22 -6.49
C ASN A 173 9.61 -9.58 -5.44
N HIS A 174 9.70 -8.96 -4.26
CA HIS A 174 8.63 -8.92 -3.29
C HIS A 174 8.00 -7.54 -3.33
N SER A 175 6.70 -7.45 -3.60
CA SER A 175 6.03 -6.16 -3.67
C SER A 175 4.63 -6.16 -3.09
N ASN A 176 4.21 -4.99 -2.61
CA ASN A 176 2.82 -4.68 -2.27
C ASN A 176 2.49 -3.26 -2.78
N GLN A 177 1.31 -2.75 -2.45
CA GLN A 177 0.82 -1.48 -3.00
C GLN A 177 1.64 -0.25 -2.55
N VAL A 178 2.51 -0.38 -1.55
CA VAL A 178 3.26 0.73 -0.96
C VAL A 178 4.78 0.58 -1.08
N SER A 179 5.29 -0.61 -1.44
CA SER A 179 6.72 -0.90 -1.44
C SER A 179 7.08 -2.09 -2.32
N SER A 180 8.34 -2.13 -2.77
CA SER A 180 8.94 -3.25 -3.49
C SER A 180 10.40 -3.43 -3.06
N LYS A 181 10.83 -4.69 -3.02
CA LYS A 181 12.21 -5.11 -2.76
C LYS A 181 12.60 -6.18 -3.76
N THR A 182 13.79 -6.06 -4.32
CA THR A 182 14.29 -6.96 -5.35
C THR A 182 15.68 -7.48 -5.02
N ASP A 183 15.94 -8.73 -5.38
CA ASP A 183 17.28 -9.28 -5.50
C ASP A 183 17.50 -9.71 -6.96
N ILE A 184 18.69 -9.41 -7.48
CA ILE A 184 19.02 -9.55 -8.91
C ILE A 184 20.33 -10.30 -9.02
N GLN A 185 20.32 -11.43 -9.73
CA GLN A 185 21.52 -12.21 -9.98
C GLN A 185 21.59 -12.66 -11.44
N LYS A 186 22.76 -12.52 -12.07
CA LYS A 186 22.98 -12.99 -13.43
C LYS A 186 22.98 -14.51 -13.46
N ILE A 187 22.30 -15.10 -14.45
CA ILE A 187 22.25 -16.57 -14.61
C ILE A 187 23.67 -17.16 -14.71
N GLU A 188 24.55 -16.49 -15.45
CA GLU A 188 25.94 -16.90 -15.61
C GLU A 188 26.73 -16.96 -14.30
N ASP A 189 26.36 -16.15 -13.31
CA ASP A 189 27.06 -16.09 -12.02
C ASP A 189 26.50 -17.11 -11.02
N LEU A 190 25.23 -17.50 -11.16
CA LEU A 190 24.56 -18.44 -10.26
C LEU A 190 25.18 -19.85 -10.27
N CYS A 191 25.61 -20.32 -11.45
CA CYS A 191 26.16 -21.66 -11.62
C CYS A 191 27.68 -21.74 -11.64
N LYS A 192 28.38 -20.62 -11.42
CA LYS A 192 29.84 -20.63 -11.27
C LYS A 192 30.21 -21.32 -9.96
N LYS A 193 30.97 -22.42 -10.06
CA LYS A 193 31.60 -23.02 -8.88
C LYS A 193 32.57 -21.99 -8.27
N PRO A 194 32.65 -21.86 -6.93
CA PRO A 194 33.67 -21.04 -6.32
C PRO A 194 35.04 -21.49 -6.83
N GLU A 195 35.84 -20.57 -7.37
CA GLU A 195 37.20 -20.88 -7.79
C GLU A 195 37.95 -21.43 -6.58
N GLY A 196 38.33 -22.70 -6.66
CA GLY A 196 39.13 -23.34 -5.63
C GLY A 196 40.43 -22.56 -5.48
N LYS A 197 40.68 -22.03 -4.27
CA LYS A 197 42.00 -21.54 -3.91
C LYS A 197 42.97 -22.72 -4.02
N SER A 198 43.77 -22.73 -5.09
CA SER A 198 44.90 -23.64 -5.24
C SER A 198 46.02 -23.27 -4.27
#